data_AF-A0A6N8L282-F1
#
_entry.id   AF-A0A6N8L282-F1
#
_cell.length_a   1.000
_cell.length_b   1.000
_cell.length_c   1.000
_cell.angle_alpha   90.00
_cell.angle_beta   90.00
_cell.angle_gamma   90.00
#
_symmetry.space_group_name_H-M   'P 1'
#
loop_
_entity.id
_entity.type
_entity.pdbx_description
1 polymer ?
#
loop_
_entity_poly.entity_id
_entity_poly.type
_entity_poly.pdbx_seq_one_letter_code
_entity_poly.pdbx_strand_id
1 'polypeptide(L)'
;MANSIYSINKGINQPLTFKGFKAHYITYLAIGLVALLLLFACIFMLGIPSYISMSGVLIIGVIWVRYIRYLSDKYGQYGYLKKIARSRMPDSLLNNSRKIFIAPKETGKTHKRCTEICRKYSQFTTWNMIVF
;
A
#
# COMPACT_ATOMS: atom_id res chain seq x y z
N MET A 1 -13.49 -44.09 -2.57
CA MET A 1 -13.49 -42.76 -1.90
C MET A 1 -14.10 -41.76 -2.88
N ALA A 2 -15.24 -41.16 -2.54
CA ALA A 2 -15.96 -40.24 -3.44
C ALA A 2 -15.46 -38.80 -3.21
N ASN A 3 -15.02 -38.13 -4.27
CA ASN A 3 -14.55 -36.75 -4.23
C ASN A 3 -15.70 -35.81 -4.62
N SER A 4 -16.19 -35.00 -3.68
CA SER A 4 -17.20 -33.98 -3.93
C SER A 4 -16.56 -32.77 -4.61
N ILE A 5 -16.83 -32.59 -5.90
CA ILE A 5 -16.38 -31.43 -6.67
C ILE A 5 -17.30 -30.26 -6.33
N TYR A 6 -16.80 -29.30 -5.54
CA TYR A 6 -17.50 -28.06 -5.26
C TYR A 6 -17.09 -26.97 -6.26
N SER A 7 -18.07 -26.23 -6.79
CA SER A 7 -17.83 -25.05 -7.60
C SER A 7 -17.35 -23.89 -6.72
N ILE A 8 -16.04 -23.68 -6.66
CA ILE A 8 -15.47 -22.49 -6.03
C ILE A 8 -15.79 -21.27 -6.90
N ASN A 9 -16.56 -20.34 -6.34
CA ASN A 9 -16.91 -19.09 -7.00
C ASN A 9 -15.77 -18.08 -6.86
N LYS A 10 -14.90 -18.00 -7.87
CA LYS A 10 -13.63 -17.24 -7.84
C LYS A 10 -13.80 -15.70 -7.85
N GLY A 11 -15.04 -15.20 -7.82
CA GLY A 11 -15.38 -13.78 -7.86
C GLY A 11 -15.70 -13.13 -6.50
N ILE A 12 -16.05 -13.91 -5.48
CA ILE A 12 -16.64 -13.41 -4.22
C ILE A 12 -15.63 -12.64 -3.34
N ASN A 13 -14.32 -12.77 -3.62
CA ASN A 13 -13.25 -12.08 -2.89
C ASN A 13 -12.28 -11.37 -3.84
N GLN A 14 -12.72 -11.08 -5.07
CA GLN A 14 -11.93 -10.24 -5.97
C GLN A 14 -11.89 -8.84 -5.35
N PRO A 15 -10.70 -8.26 -5.23
CA PRO A 15 -10.59 -6.89 -4.73
C PRO A 15 -11.32 -5.93 -5.65
N LEU A 16 -11.83 -4.83 -5.07
CA LEU A 16 -12.48 -3.78 -5.84
C LEU A 16 -11.49 -3.18 -6.85
N THR A 17 -11.58 -3.62 -8.10
CA THR A 17 -10.83 -3.08 -9.23
C THR A 17 -11.77 -2.36 -10.17
N PHE A 18 -11.65 -1.04 -10.25
CA PHE A 18 -12.38 -0.24 -11.23
C PHE A 18 -11.60 -0.23 -12.54
N LYS A 19 -12.07 -0.96 -13.57
CA LYS A 19 -11.47 -0.96 -14.93
C LYS A 19 -9.93 -1.11 -14.96
N GLY A 20 -9.38 -1.97 -14.09
CA GLY A 20 -7.93 -2.20 -13.99
C GLY A 20 -7.19 -1.32 -12.95
N PHE A 21 -7.80 -0.23 -12.48
CA PHE A 21 -7.30 0.54 -11.35
C PHE A 21 -7.65 -0.14 -10.03
N LYS A 22 -6.65 -0.31 -9.16
CA LYS A 22 -6.87 -0.78 -7.79
C LYS A 22 -7.28 0.39 -6.90
N ALA A 23 -8.19 0.17 -5.94
CA ALA A 23 -8.77 1.21 -5.09
C ALA A 23 -7.75 2.20 -4.50
N HIS A 24 -6.58 1.73 -4.04
CA HIS A 24 -5.57 2.60 -3.43
C HIS A 24 -4.96 3.61 -4.41
N TYR A 25 -4.79 3.27 -5.69
CA TYR A 25 -4.22 4.18 -6.70
C TYR A 25 -5.18 5.30 -7.10
N ILE A 26 -6.48 5.09 -6.93
CA ILE A 26 -7.51 6.10 -7.19
C ILE A 26 -7.42 7.20 -6.13
N THR A 27 -7.21 6.84 -4.86
CA THR A 27 -7.04 7.80 -3.76
C THR A 27 -5.84 8.72 -4.01
N TYR A 28 -4.69 8.17 -4.45
CA TYR A 28 -3.52 8.99 -4.80
C TYR A 28 -3.78 9.95 -5.98
N LEU A 29 -4.63 9.53 -6.94
CA LEU A 29 -4.99 10.38 -8.07
C LEU A 29 -5.87 11.55 -7.59
N ALA A 30 -6.84 11.28 -6.70
CA ALA A 30 -7.70 12.29 -6.10
C ALA A 30 -6.89 13.31 -5.27
N ILE A 31 -6.02 12.83 -4.36
CA ILE A 31 -5.14 13.70 -3.56
C ILE A 31 -4.22 14.52 -4.47
N GLY A 32 -3.64 13.89 -5.50
CA GLY A 32 -2.79 14.57 -6.47
C GLY A 32 -3.53 15.71 -7.21
N LEU A 33 -4.78 15.50 -7.59
CA LEU A 33 -5.60 16.52 -8.25
C LEU A 33 -5.80 17.76 -7.35
N VAL A 34 -6.09 17.55 -6.06
CA VAL A 34 -6.22 18.64 -5.08
C VAL A 34 -4.87 19.37 -4.91
N ALA A 35 -3.77 18.62 -4.82
CA ALA A 35 -2.43 19.20 -4.70
C ALA A 35 -2.02 20.02 -5.94
N LEU A 36 -2.37 19.55 -7.15
CA LEU A 36 -2.16 20.28 -8.41
C LEU A 36 -2.92 21.60 -8.45
N LEU A 37 -4.15 21.63 -7.92
CA LEU A 37 -4.96 22.84 -7.80
C LEU A 37 -4.33 23.83 -6.81
N LEU A 38 -3.88 23.36 -5.65
CA LEU A 38 -3.17 24.20 -4.68
C LEU A 38 -1.84 24.73 -5.25
N LEU A 39 -1.11 23.89 -5.99
CA LEU A 39 0.12 24.29 -6.66
C LEU A 39 -0.13 25.39 -7.71
N PHE A 40 -1.20 25.26 -8.50
CA PHE A 40 -1.63 26.32 -9.41
C PHE A 40 -1.91 27.63 -8.65
N ALA A 41 -2.69 27.56 -7.56
CA ALA A 41 -3.02 28.72 -6.74
C ALA A 41 -1.75 29.40 -6.17
N CYS A 42 -0.80 28.62 -5.64
CA CYS A 42 0.46 29.16 -5.14
C CYS A 42 1.28 29.84 -6.23
N ILE A 43 1.40 29.22 -7.42
CA ILE A 43 2.14 29.79 -8.55
C ILE A 43 1.46 31.08 -9.05
N PHE A 44 0.13 31.10 -9.08
CA PHE A 44 -0.64 32.28 -9.46
C PHE A 44 -0.43 33.45 -8.49
N MET A 45 -0.38 33.16 -7.18
CA MET A 45 -0.11 34.17 -6.14
C MET A 45 1.29 34.80 -6.25
N LEU A 46 2.26 34.09 -6.85
CA LEU A 46 3.60 34.63 -7.13
C LEU A 46 3.63 35.61 -8.32
N GLY A 47 2.49 35.87 -8.96
CA GLY A 47 2.40 36.78 -10.10
C GLY A 47 2.85 36.18 -11.43
N ILE A 48 3.02 34.84 -11.50
CA ILE A 48 3.35 34.16 -12.76
C ILE A 48 2.14 34.27 -13.72
N PRO A 49 2.35 34.62 -15.00
CA PRO A 49 1.26 34.75 -15.97
C PRO A 49 0.42 33.47 -16.07
N SER A 50 -0.91 33.61 -16.13
CA SER A 50 -1.87 32.48 -16.09
C SER A 50 -1.59 31.40 -17.16
N TYR A 51 -1.07 31.79 -18.32
CA TYR A 51 -0.75 30.89 -19.43
C TYR A 51 0.42 29.95 -19.09
N ILE A 52 1.43 30.47 -18.38
CA ILE A 52 2.63 29.72 -17.98
C ILE A 52 2.29 28.80 -16.81
N SER A 53 1.53 29.27 -15.84
CA SER A 53 1.11 28.46 -14.69
C SER A 53 0.17 27.33 -15.10
N MET A 54 -0.76 27.60 -16.02
CA MET A 54 -1.70 26.59 -16.53
C MET A 54 -0.99 25.52 -17.36
N SER A 55 -0.09 25.89 -18.27
CA SER A 55 0.68 24.91 -19.04
C SER A 55 1.58 24.06 -18.15
N GLY A 56 2.24 24.66 -17.15
CA GLY A 56 3.06 23.93 -16.18
C GLY A 56 2.28 22.90 -15.37
N VAL A 57 1.11 23.28 -14.84
CA VAL A 57 0.24 22.39 -14.07
C VAL A 57 -0.30 21.25 -14.92
N LEU A 58 -0.66 21.52 -16.18
CA LEU A 58 -1.08 20.46 -17.12
C LEU A 58 0.03 19.45 -17.38
N ILE A 59 1.26 19.90 -17.65
CA ILE A 59 2.41 19.02 -17.88
C ILE A 59 2.66 18.13 -16.65
N ILE A 60 2.68 18.74 -15.46
CA ILE A 60 2.88 18.02 -14.19
C ILE A 60 1.73 17.02 -13.97
N GLY A 61 0.49 17.42 -14.23
CA GLY A 61 -0.69 16.57 -14.11
C GLY A 61 -0.62 15.34 -15.02
N VAL A 62 -0.20 15.51 -16.27
CA VAL A 62 0.00 14.38 -17.21
C VAL A 62 1.08 13.44 -16.70
N ILE A 63 2.23 13.97 -16.26
CA ILE A 63 3.32 13.16 -15.70
C ILE A 63 2.84 12.38 -14.48
N TRP A 64 2.09 13.02 -13.59
CA TRP A 64 1.53 12.43 -12.38
C TRP A 64 0.58 11.26 -12.67
N VAL A 65 -0.38 11.45 -13.58
CA VAL A 65 -1.32 10.39 -13.98
C VAL A 65 -0.59 9.23 -14.64
N ARG A 66 0.40 9.50 -15.49
CA ARG A 66 1.23 8.45 -16.12
C ARG A 66 2.01 7.65 -15.07
N TYR A 67 2.56 8.32 -14.08
CA TYR A 67 3.29 7.70 -12.98
C TYR A 67 2.41 6.80 -12.12
N ILE A 68 1.23 7.28 -11.69
CA ILE A 68 0.28 6.48 -10.90
C ILE A 68 -0.17 5.24 -11.69
N ARG A 69 -0.46 5.39 -12.99
CA ARG A 69 -0.88 4.27 -13.83
C ARG A 69 0.22 3.21 -13.96
N TYR A 70 1.47 3.65 -14.16
CA TYR A 70 2.63 2.76 -14.15
C TYR A 70 2.77 2.00 -12.82
N LEU A 71 2.58 2.68 -11.68
CA LEU A 71 2.60 2.03 -10.37
C LEU A 71 1.46 1.02 -10.19
N SER A 72 0.25 1.37 -10.64
CA SER A 72 -0.92 0.49 -10.58
C SER A 72 -0.68 -0.81 -11.35
N ASP A 73 -0.14 -0.71 -12.56
CA ASP A 73 0.13 -1.85 -13.42
C ASP A 73 1.30 -2.70 -12.89
N LYS A 74 2.36 -2.05 -12.39
CA LYS A 74 3.57 -2.74 -11.91
C LYS A 74 3.37 -3.49 -10.59
N TYR A 75 2.69 -2.87 -9.64
CA TYR A 75 2.60 -3.39 -8.27
C TYR A 75 1.24 -4.01 -7.96
N GLY A 76 0.18 -3.69 -8.71
CA GLY A 76 -1.16 -4.14 -8.38
C GLY A 76 -1.58 -3.72 -6.98
N GLN A 77 -2.61 -4.38 -6.43
CA GLN A 77 -3.30 -3.93 -5.21
C GLN A 77 -2.43 -4.02 -3.96
N TYR A 78 -1.64 -5.09 -3.85
CA TYR A 78 -0.88 -5.42 -2.65
C TYR A 78 0.63 -5.36 -2.89
N GLY A 79 1.11 -5.18 -4.13
CA GLY A 79 2.54 -5.26 -4.41
C GLY A 79 3.34 -4.07 -3.85
N TYR A 80 2.75 -2.88 -3.79
CA TYR A 80 3.39 -1.73 -3.14
C TYR A 80 3.51 -1.97 -1.63
N LEU A 81 2.43 -2.44 -1.01
CA LEU A 81 2.42 -2.83 0.40
C LEU A 81 3.40 -3.98 0.69
N LYS A 82 3.50 -4.97 -0.20
CA LYS A 82 4.46 -6.08 -0.08
C LYS A 82 5.91 -5.61 -0.21
N LYS A 83 6.18 -4.61 -1.06
CA LYS A 83 7.52 -3.99 -1.18
C LYS A 83 7.90 -3.27 0.10
N ILE A 84 6.98 -2.49 0.68
CA ILE A 84 7.19 -1.81 1.97
C ILE A 84 7.36 -2.83 3.09
N ALA A 85 6.52 -3.87 3.12
CA ALA A 85 6.63 -4.92 4.13
C ALA A 85 8.01 -5.59 4.06
N ARG A 86 8.51 -5.88 2.86
CA ARG A 86 9.84 -6.48 2.66
C ARG A 86 10.97 -5.57 3.14
N SER A 87 10.89 -4.26 2.92
CA SER A 87 11.94 -3.33 3.40
C SER A 87 11.94 -3.14 4.91
N ARG A 88 10.88 -3.55 5.61
CA ARG A 88 10.76 -3.46 7.06
C ARG A 88 11.08 -4.78 7.77
N MET A 89 11.06 -5.91 7.07
CA MET A 89 11.38 -7.22 7.66
C MET A 89 12.85 -7.26 8.14
N PRO A 90 13.15 -7.85 9.31
CA PRO A 90 14.53 -8.05 9.76
C PRO A 90 15.28 -9.02 8.82
N ASP A 91 16.57 -8.79 8.63
CA ASP A 91 17.41 -9.56 7.69
C ASP A 91 17.48 -11.06 8.02
N SER A 92 17.37 -11.40 9.30
CA SER A 92 17.30 -12.78 9.75
C SER A 92 16.43 -12.94 10.99
N LEU A 93 15.66 -14.03 11.01
CA LEU A 93 14.97 -14.52 12.19
C LEU A 93 15.80 -15.67 12.76
N LEU A 94 16.76 -15.37 13.63
CA LEU A 94 17.50 -16.41 14.35
C LEU A 94 16.65 -16.94 15.50
N ASN A 95 16.24 -18.21 15.39
CA ASN A 95 15.69 -18.95 16.51
C ASN A 95 16.70 -19.99 16.99
N ASN A 96 17.33 -19.74 18.13
CA ASN A 96 18.34 -20.64 18.71
C ASN A 96 17.71 -21.82 19.49
N SER A 97 16.38 -21.96 19.51
CA SER A 97 15.71 -23.03 20.26
C SER A 97 14.59 -23.72 19.47
N ARG A 98 14.77 -25.03 19.27
CA ARG A 98 13.76 -25.97 18.77
C ARG A 98 12.56 -26.15 19.72
N LYS A 99 12.70 -25.76 20.99
CA LYS A 99 11.66 -25.94 22.02
C LYS A 99 10.35 -25.24 21.68
N ILE A 100 10.40 -24.14 20.94
CA ILE A 100 9.22 -23.36 20.50
C ILE A 100 8.29 -24.18 19.59
N PHE A 101 8.83 -25.10 18.78
CA PHE A 101 8.05 -25.87 17.80
C PHE A 101 7.65 -27.28 18.27
N ILE A 102 8.37 -27.85 19.24
CA ILE A 102 8.13 -29.23 19.72
C ILE A 102 7.17 -29.27 20.90
N ALA A 103 7.26 -28.29 21.78
CA ALA A 103 6.39 -28.20 22.94
C ALA A 103 6.04 -26.72 23.15
N PRO A 104 4.96 -26.20 22.53
CA PRO A 104 4.49 -24.86 22.81
C PRO A 104 4.04 -24.80 24.28
N LYS A 105 4.98 -24.54 25.19
CA LYS A 105 4.63 -24.13 26.55
C LYS A 105 4.09 -22.72 26.47
N GLU A 106 2.94 -22.50 27.09
CA GLU A 106 2.35 -21.21 27.52
C GLU A 106 3.37 -20.42 28.35
N THR A 107 4.48 -20.00 27.74
CA THR A 107 5.56 -19.27 28.40
C THR A 107 5.32 -17.80 28.12
N GLY A 108 4.53 -17.18 29.00
CA GLY A 108 4.07 -15.80 28.87
C GLY A 108 5.16 -14.74 28.69
N LYS A 109 6.45 -15.05 28.91
CA LYS A 109 7.59 -14.15 28.64
C LYS A 109 8.02 -14.15 27.16
N THR A 110 8.08 -15.31 26.52
CA THR A 110 8.47 -15.45 25.10
C THR A 110 7.38 -14.92 24.17
N HIS A 111 6.12 -15.18 24.52
CA HIS A 111 4.95 -14.66 23.82
C HIS A 111 4.92 -13.13 23.81
N LYS A 112 5.24 -12.47 24.94
CA LYS A 112 5.25 -11.00 25.05
C LYS A 112 6.27 -10.35 24.12
N ARG A 113 7.49 -10.90 23.99
CA ARG A 113 8.53 -10.33 23.12
C ARG A 113 8.23 -10.54 21.63
N CYS A 114 7.71 -11.70 21.23
CA CYS A 114 7.26 -11.94 19.86
C CYS A 114 6.04 -11.10 19.49
N THR A 115 5.04 -11.00 20.37
CA THR A 115 3.86 -10.14 20.12
C THR A 115 4.24 -8.67 20.08
N GLU A 116 5.22 -8.21 20.83
CA GLU A 116 5.67 -6.82 20.78
C GLU A 116 6.41 -6.48 19.48
N ILE A 117 7.27 -7.38 18.99
CA ILE A 117 7.91 -7.23 17.67
C ILE A 117 6.86 -7.29 16.56
N CYS A 118 5.96 -8.29 16.55
CA CYS A 118 4.87 -8.37 15.56
C CYS A 118 3.91 -7.18 15.64
N ARG A 119 3.59 -6.67 16.84
CA ARG A 119 2.74 -5.48 17.04
C ARG A 119 3.42 -4.22 16.51
N LYS A 120 4.73 -4.05 16.75
CA LYS A 120 5.51 -2.93 16.21
C LYS A 120 5.51 -2.91 14.67
N TYR A 121 5.51 -4.10 14.03
CA TYR A 121 5.39 -4.21 12.57
C TYR A 121 3.95 -4.09 12.05
N SER A 122 2.96 -4.65 12.77
CA SER A 122 1.54 -4.62 12.42
C SER A 122 0.91 -3.22 12.55
N GLN A 123 1.22 -2.50 13.63
CA GLN A 123 0.71 -1.15 13.88
C GLN A 123 1.23 -0.12 12.85
N PHE A 124 2.37 -0.41 12.22
CA PHE A 124 2.96 0.42 11.17
C PHE A 124 2.36 0.13 9.78
N THR A 125 1.93 -1.12 9.52
CA THR A 125 1.15 -1.46 8.32
C THR A 125 -0.25 -0.85 8.37
N THR A 126 -0.88 -0.78 9.55
CA THR A 126 -2.19 -0.13 9.72
C THR A 126 -2.12 1.37 9.55
N TRP A 127 -1.04 2.05 9.96
CA TRP A 127 -0.90 3.49 9.74
C TRP A 127 -0.81 3.89 8.27
N ASN A 128 -0.17 3.07 7.42
CA ASN A 128 -0.27 3.26 5.98
C ASN A 128 -1.70 2.98 5.49
N MET A 129 -2.38 1.95 6.02
CA MET A 129 -3.78 1.65 5.69
C MET A 129 -4.78 2.72 6.15
N ILE A 130 -4.46 3.56 7.14
CA ILE A 130 -5.33 4.63 7.68
C ILE A 130 -5.17 5.95 6.92
N VAL A 131 -4.05 6.14 6.21
CA VAL A 131 -3.88 7.25 5.26
C VAL A 131 -4.39 6.86 3.84
N PHE A 132 -5.04 5.70 3.68
CA PHE A 132 -5.67 5.21 2.44
C PHE A 132 -7.15 4.87 2.57
#